data_AF-A0AAE1EYD6-F1
#
_entry.id   AF-A0AAE1EYD6-F1
#
_cell.length_a   1.000
_cell.length_b   1.000
_cell.length_c   1.000
_cell.angle_alpha   90.00
_cell.angle_beta   90.00
_cell.angle_gamma   90.00
#
_symmetry.space_group_name_H-M   'P 1'
#
loop_
_entity.id
_entity.type
_entity.pdbx_description
1 polymer ?
#
loop_
_entity_poly.entity_id
_entity_poly.type
_entity_poly.pdbx_seq_one_letter_code
_entity_poly.pdbx_strand_id
1 'polypeptide(L)'
;MAHTDHPTAATNVIIPISIKQPRRLSCIINTMKLHQYNKIIGVIITTQEGNPMSSLVEQFPEVDRKTLGSIWSQEMQKKVKRNFHHINASEKATEIYNRYLSSVGSGAPPGILLEMARCLDYSPAMLAKLVLEHYLIQRSSSTQVSKSQVNSFLRDTTLIEDRDLSFEVYLCVLQDDVYGPFADCIKHAVGHEYEFHLCRELDKLNIGYYSEDELRSRGYDKTPDIKLHVPIAVEGHVINWIESKASFGDEESHRGYLRDQFWSYWNRFGSGLVIYWLGFVDEIDQHSDKGILLRSSLPTDITFMDPLLLTPRQ
;
A
#
# COMPACT_ATOMS: atom_id res chain seq x y z
N MET A 1 -46.67 -48.22 43.68
CA MET A 1 -46.47 -48.87 42.37
C MET A 1 -46.85 -47.87 41.30
N ALA A 2 -45.92 -47.57 40.39
CA ALA A 2 -46.04 -46.72 39.20
C ALA A 2 -46.43 -45.25 39.42
N HIS A 3 -45.44 -44.41 39.76
CA HIS A 3 -45.44 -43.01 39.35
C HIS A 3 -45.05 -42.97 37.86
N THR A 4 -46.00 -42.58 37.01
CA THR A 4 -45.80 -42.34 35.59
C THR A 4 -45.29 -40.92 35.39
N ASP A 5 -43.98 -40.79 35.24
CA ASP A 5 -43.32 -39.56 34.81
C ASP A 5 -43.60 -39.33 33.32
N HIS A 6 -44.32 -38.25 33.02
CA HIS A 6 -44.46 -37.72 31.68
C HIS A 6 -43.14 -37.06 31.25
N PRO A 7 -42.56 -37.41 30.08
CA PRO A 7 -41.40 -36.72 29.56
C PRO A 7 -41.80 -35.38 28.96
N THR A 8 -41.20 -34.32 29.50
CA THR A 8 -41.29 -32.94 29.01
C THR A 8 -40.78 -32.88 27.57
N ALA A 9 -41.68 -32.58 26.63
CA ALA A 9 -41.33 -32.35 25.24
C ALA A 9 -40.48 -31.08 25.13
N ALA A 10 -39.19 -31.23 24.85
CA ALA A 10 -38.31 -30.15 24.46
C ALA A 10 -38.73 -29.66 23.06
N THR A 11 -39.48 -28.57 23.02
CA THR A 11 -39.84 -27.88 21.78
C THR A 11 -38.57 -27.27 21.19
N ASN A 12 -37.96 -27.95 20.22
CA ASN A 12 -36.89 -27.40 19.38
C ASN A 12 -37.46 -26.22 18.58
N VAL A 13 -37.29 -25.01 19.10
CA VAL A 13 -37.50 -23.77 18.35
C VAL A 13 -36.35 -23.66 17.35
N ILE A 14 -36.57 -24.18 16.14
CA ILE A 14 -35.71 -23.93 14.98
C ILE A 14 -35.91 -22.46 14.60
N ILE A 15 -35.01 -21.59 15.06
CA ILE A 15 -34.92 -20.22 14.58
C ILE A 15 -34.46 -20.32 13.11
N PRO A 16 -35.25 -19.86 12.13
CA PRO A 16 -34.79 -19.87 10.75
C PRO A 16 -33.66 -18.84 10.64
N ILE A 17 -32.43 -19.33 10.62
CA ILE A 17 -31.27 -18.55 10.19
C ILE A 17 -31.53 -18.23 8.72
N SER A 18 -31.98 -17.01 8.46
CA SER A 18 -32.03 -16.45 7.12
C SER A 18 -30.61 -16.40 6.58
N ILE A 19 -30.18 -17.48 5.91
CA ILE A 19 -28.97 -17.51 5.10
C ILE A 19 -29.21 -16.47 4.01
N LYS A 20 -28.72 -15.24 4.25
CA LYS A 20 -28.63 -14.24 3.19
C LYS A 20 -27.82 -14.89 2.08
N GLN A 21 -28.47 -15.07 0.93
CA GLN A 21 -27.82 -15.54 -0.29
C GLN A 21 -26.52 -14.73 -0.47
N PRO A 22 -25.41 -15.37 -0.87
CA PRO A 22 -24.20 -14.64 -1.20
C PRO A 22 -24.58 -13.62 -2.27
N ARG A 23 -24.44 -12.33 -1.94
CA ARG A 23 -24.55 -11.26 -2.93
C ARG A 23 -23.59 -11.65 -4.03
N ARG A 24 -24.11 -11.87 -5.24
CA ARG A 24 -23.28 -11.96 -6.45
C ARG A 24 -22.32 -10.79 -6.38
N LEU A 25 -21.03 -11.06 -6.27
CA LEU A 25 -19.99 -10.10 -6.57
C LEU A 25 -20.14 -9.82 -8.07
N SER A 26 -21.07 -8.93 -8.41
CA SER A 26 -20.92 -8.16 -9.65
C SER A 26 -19.52 -7.58 -9.54
N CYS A 27 -18.68 -7.85 -10.54
CA CYS A 27 -17.39 -7.22 -10.68
C CYS A 27 -17.65 -5.71 -10.73
N ILE A 28 -17.67 -5.06 -9.57
CA ILE A 28 -17.71 -3.61 -9.50
C ILE A 28 -16.31 -3.25 -9.96
N ILE A 29 -16.24 -2.80 -11.21
CA ILE A 29 -15.07 -2.12 -11.73
C ILE A 29 -14.82 -0.98 -10.73
N ASN A 30 -13.84 -1.14 -9.85
CA ASN A 30 -13.48 -0.15 -8.84
C ASN A 30 -12.68 0.96 -9.54
N THR A 31 -13.28 1.63 -10.51
CA THR A 31 -12.69 2.79 -11.14
C THR A 31 -13.45 4.02 -10.69
N MET A 32 -12.73 5.11 -10.51
CA MET A 32 -13.23 6.33 -9.91
C MET A 32 -12.98 7.50 -10.87
N LYS A 33 -14.01 8.32 -11.12
CA LYS A 33 -13.83 9.56 -11.89
C LYS A 33 -12.93 10.54 -11.15
N LEU A 34 -12.10 11.27 -11.89
CA LEU A 34 -11.18 12.28 -11.33
C LEU A 34 -11.89 13.30 -10.44
N HIS A 35 -13.12 13.72 -10.80
CA HIS A 35 -13.91 14.64 -9.96
C HIS A 35 -14.27 14.05 -8.60
N GLN A 36 -14.61 12.76 -8.52
CA GLN A 36 -14.92 12.09 -7.26
C GLN A 36 -13.64 11.93 -6.42
N TYR A 37 -12.54 11.54 -7.04
CA TYR A 37 -11.22 11.49 -6.40
C TYR A 37 -10.84 12.86 -5.80
N ASN A 38 -10.99 13.95 -6.56
CA ASN A 38 -10.67 15.31 -6.09
C ASN A 38 -11.55 15.76 -4.92
N LYS A 39 -12.82 15.33 -4.84
CA LYS A 39 -13.67 15.59 -3.67
C LYS A 39 -13.13 14.90 -2.42
N ILE A 40 -12.72 13.63 -2.54
CA ILE A 40 -12.12 12.87 -1.43
C ILE A 40 -10.84 13.56 -0.94
N ILE A 41 -9.97 13.98 -1.87
CA ILE A 41 -8.76 14.76 -1.54
C ILE A 41 -9.12 16.08 -0.85
N GLY A 42 -10.16 16.78 -1.31
CA GLY A 42 -10.65 18.00 -0.64
C GLY A 42 -11.03 17.78 0.81
N VAL A 43 -11.70 16.68 1.13
CA VAL A 43 -12.06 16.32 2.53
C VAL A 43 -10.81 15.96 3.33
N ILE A 44 -9.86 15.22 2.75
CA ILE A 44 -8.59 14.87 3.42
C ILE A 44 -7.80 16.12 3.78
N ILE A 45 -7.68 17.08 2.86
CA ILE A 45 -6.90 18.32 3.06
C ILE A 45 -7.58 19.25 4.08
N THR A 46 -8.92 19.30 4.08
CA THR A 46 -9.67 20.19 5.00
C THR A 46 -9.77 19.63 6.42
N THR A 47 -9.57 18.32 6.60
CA THR A 47 -9.52 17.71 7.93
C THR A 47 -8.18 18.07 8.58
N GLN A 48 -8.19 19.07 9.46
CA GLN A 48 -6.98 19.64 10.05
C GLN A 48 -6.30 18.71 11.07
N GLU A 49 -7.03 17.80 11.72
CA GLU A 49 -6.48 16.94 12.77
C GLU A 49 -7.08 15.52 12.75
N GLY A 50 -6.21 14.52 12.91
CA GLY A 50 -6.58 13.13 13.12
C GLY A 50 -6.85 12.31 11.86
N ASN A 51 -7.30 11.09 12.07
CA ASN A 51 -7.61 10.14 11.00
C ASN A 51 -9.01 10.46 10.42
N PRO A 52 -9.11 10.93 9.15
CA PRO A 52 -10.38 11.37 8.55
C PRO A 52 -11.30 10.21 8.18
N MET A 53 -10.91 8.95 8.41
CA MET A 53 -11.59 7.78 7.87
C MET A 53 -13.07 7.68 8.26
N SER A 54 -13.45 8.05 9.48
CA SER A 54 -14.88 8.04 9.87
C SER A 54 -15.70 9.01 9.01
N SER A 55 -15.19 10.24 8.86
CA SER A 55 -15.83 11.29 8.04
C SER A 55 -15.85 10.90 6.55
N LEU A 56 -14.77 10.29 6.05
CA LEU A 56 -14.69 9.81 4.67
C LEU A 56 -15.70 8.70 4.38
N VAL A 57 -15.86 7.74 5.29
CA VAL A 57 -16.83 6.64 5.14
C VAL A 57 -18.27 7.16 5.22
N GLU A 58 -18.53 8.17 6.04
CA GLU A 58 -19.86 8.80 6.12
C GLU A 58 -20.19 9.61 4.87
N GLN A 59 -19.22 10.33 4.30
CA GLN A 59 -19.42 11.18 3.12
C GLN A 59 -19.39 10.41 1.78
N PHE A 60 -18.67 9.29 1.72
CA PHE A 60 -18.49 8.47 0.52
C PHE A 60 -18.80 6.98 0.80
N PRO A 61 -20.03 6.64 1.22
CA PRO A 61 -20.40 5.26 1.59
C PRO A 61 -20.37 4.28 0.41
N GLU A 62 -20.34 4.78 -0.82
CA GLU A 62 -20.20 3.98 -2.04
C GLU A 62 -18.77 3.50 -2.29
N VAL A 63 -17.77 4.11 -1.66
CA VAL A 63 -16.35 3.77 -1.83
C VAL A 63 -15.91 2.82 -0.72
N ASP A 64 -15.24 1.73 -1.07
CA ASP A 64 -14.75 0.78 -0.08
C ASP A 64 -13.76 1.44 0.90
N ARG A 65 -13.84 1.05 2.18
CA ARG A 65 -13.00 1.59 3.24
C ARG A 65 -11.50 1.41 2.94
N LYS A 66 -11.11 0.31 2.29
CA LYS A 66 -9.71 0.07 1.92
C LYS A 66 -9.25 1.04 0.83
N THR A 67 -10.10 1.33 -0.15
CA THR A 67 -9.83 2.34 -1.20
C THR A 67 -9.63 3.73 -0.59
N LEU A 68 -10.54 4.16 0.29
CA LEU A 68 -10.41 5.43 1.00
C LEU A 68 -9.12 5.49 1.84
N GLY A 69 -8.80 4.40 2.55
CA GLY A 69 -7.56 4.30 3.33
C GLY A 69 -6.30 4.38 2.47
N SER A 70 -6.31 3.77 1.28
CA SER A 70 -5.20 3.88 0.33
C SER A 70 -5.03 5.30 -0.20
N ILE A 71 -6.13 5.97 -0.59
CA ILE A 71 -6.08 7.36 -1.07
C ILE A 71 -5.53 8.28 0.03
N TRP A 72 -6.02 8.12 1.26
CA TRP A 72 -5.53 8.88 2.42
C TRP A 72 -4.03 8.64 2.67
N SER A 73 -3.60 7.38 2.72
CA SER A 73 -2.18 7.04 2.92
C SER A 73 -1.28 7.66 1.84
N GLN A 74 -1.73 7.67 0.58
CA GLN A 74 -0.99 8.27 -0.53
C GLN A 74 -0.91 9.79 -0.42
N GLU A 75 -1.99 10.48 -0.03
CA GLU A 75 -1.96 11.93 0.16
C GLU A 75 -1.03 12.32 1.32
N MET A 76 -1.03 11.55 2.42
CA MET A 76 -0.09 11.77 3.52
C MET A 76 1.37 11.58 3.06
N GLN A 77 1.65 10.58 2.21
CA GLN A 77 2.99 10.41 1.63
C GLN A 77 3.40 11.60 0.75
N LYS A 78 2.50 12.11 -0.10
CA LYS A 78 2.78 13.30 -0.93
C LYS A 78 3.07 14.52 -0.07
N LYS A 79 2.30 14.71 1.00
CA LYS A 79 2.49 15.80 1.96
C LYS A 79 3.88 15.75 2.60
N VAL A 80 4.31 14.58 3.08
CA VAL A 80 5.67 14.37 3.62
C VAL A 80 6.73 14.65 2.56
N LYS A 81 6.58 14.14 1.33
CA LYS A 81 7.53 14.38 0.23
C LYS A 81 7.70 15.87 -0.11
N ARG A 82 6.60 16.65 -0.11
CA ARG A 82 6.64 18.11 -0.36
C ARG A 82 7.47 18.84 0.70
N ASN A 83 7.34 18.44 1.97
CA ASN A 83 8.04 19.08 3.09
C ASN A 83 9.45 18.51 3.36
N PHE A 84 9.77 17.35 2.80
CA PHE A 84 11.01 16.60 3.06
C PHE A 84 12.28 17.44 2.90
N HIS A 85 12.44 18.11 1.75
CA HIS A 85 13.67 18.88 1.48
C HIS A 85 13.85 20.07 2.42
N HIS A 86 12.75 20.69 2.86
CA HIS A 86 12.80 21.81 3.78
C HIS A 86 13.14 21.36 5.21
N ILE A 87 12.54 20.26 5.67
CA ILE A 87 12.71 19.75 7.03
C ILE A 87 14.07 19.04 7.20
N ASN A 88 14.49 18.27 6.20
CA ASN A 88 15.76 17.56 6.22
C ASN A 88 16.97 18.44 5.81
N ALA A 89 16.78 19.75 5.64
CA ALA A 89 17.88 20.68 5.45
C ALA A 89 18.76 20.72 6.72
N SER A 90 20.09 20.72 6.56
CA SER A 90 21.05 20.60 7.68
C SER A 90 20.81 21.60 8.82
N GLU A 91 20.48 22.85 8.48
CA GLU A 91 20.16 23.89 9.46
C GLU A 91 18.88 23.58 10.24
N LYS A 92 17.80 23.21 9.53
CA LYS A 92 16.52 22.90 10.14
C LYS A 92 16.57 21.63 10.98
N ALA A 93 17.29 20.62 10.52
CA ALA A 93 17.49 19.37 11.24
C ALA A 93 18.25 19.60 12.56
N THR A 94 19.25 20.48 12.55
CA THR A 94 19.98 20.90 13.75
C THR A 94 19.07 21.69 14.71
N GLU A 95 18.24 22.61 14.20
CA GLU A 95 17.25 23.35 14.99
C GLU A 95 16.25 22.40 15.69
N ILE A 96 15.71 21.43 14.94
CA ILE A 96 14.80 20.41 15.44
C ILE A 96 15.45 19.60 16.57
N TYR A 97 16.68 19.14 16.36
CA TYR A 97 17.42 18.38 17.36
C TYR A 97 17.69 19.20 18.64
N ASN A 98 18.10 20.47 18.49
CA ASN A 98 18.32 21.36 19.64
C ASN A 98 17.03 21.65 20.41
N ARG A 99 15.91 21.82 19.69
CA ARG A 99 14.59 21.99 20.30
C ARG A 99 14.16 20.75 21.09
N TYR A 100 14.41 19.57 20.56
CA TYR A 100 14.20 18.31 21.27
C TYR A 100 15.01 18.27 22.58
N LEU A 101 16.32 18.51 22.51
CA LEU A 101 17.19 18.53 23.70
C LEU A 101 16.75 19.56 24.74
N SER A 102 16.31 20.75 24.31
CA SER A 102 15.82 21.81 25.20
C SER A 102 14.54 21.40 25.92
N SER A 103 13.67 20.65 25.25
CA SER A 103 12.41 20.15 25.81
C SER A 103 12.64 19.01 26.81
N VAL A 104 13.60 18.13 26.53
CA VAL A 104 14.03 17.10 27.48
C VAL A 104 14.68 17.75 28.71
N GLY A 105 15.57 18.74 28.51
CA GLY A 105 16.23 19.46 29.60
C GLY A 105 15.30 20.28 30.49
N SER A 106 14.13 20.69 29.99
CA SER A 106 13.10 21.35 30.79
C SER A 106 12.16 20.39 31.53
N GLY A 107 12.35 19.07 31.36
CA GLY A 107 11.52 18.05 31.99
C GLY A 107 10.12 17.93 31.37
N ALA A 108 9.98 18.21 30.07
CA ALA A 108 8.72 18.02 29.37
C ALA A 108 8.23 16.55 29.45
N PRO A 109 6.91 16.31 29.51
CA PRO A 109 6.38 14.96 29.50
C PRO A 109 6.65 14.25 28.15
N PRO A 110 6.63 12.90 28.13
CA PRO A 110 6.82 12.16 26.89
C PRO A 110 5.81 12.51 25.79
N GLY A 111 6.21 12.34 24.53
CA GLY A 111 5.47 12.77 23.34
C GLY A 111 6.00 14.07 22.74
N ILE A 112 7.22 14.47 23.09
CA ILE A 112 7.88 15.68 22.57
C ILE A 112 7.99 15.60 21.04
N LEU A 113 8.47 14.47 20.51
CA LEU A 113 8.64 14.31 19.07
C LEU A 113 7.31 14.20 18.33
N LEU A 114 6.28 13.61 18.96
CA LEU A 114 4.93 13.57 18.41
C LEU A 114 4.35 14.97 18.24
N GLU A 115 4.45 15.80 19.28
CA GLU A 115 3.94 17.17 19.24
C GLU A 115 4.74 18.04 18.27
N MET A 116 6.06 17.85 18.19
CA MET A 116 6.89 18.51 17.20
C MET A 116 6.51 18.11 15.77
N ALA A 117 6.27 16.81 15.51
CA ALA A 117 5.84 16.32 14.21
C ALA A 117 4.49 16.90 13.81
N ARG A 118 3.55 17.00 14.75
CA ARG A 118 2.25 17.66 14.57
C ARG A 118 2.41 19.13 14.22
N CYS A 119 3.21 19.87 14.97
CA CYS A 119 3.48 21.29 14.71
C CYS A 119 4.14 21.55 13.35
N LEU A 120 5.01 20.64 12.91
CA LEU A 120 5.73 20.72 11.64
C LEU A 120 4.93 20.14 10.47
N ASP A 121 3.77 19.55 10.76
CA ASP A 121 2.94 18.86 9.78
C ASP A 121 3.74 17.81 8.98
N TYR A 122 4.43 16.95 9.74
CA TYR A 122 5.39 15.98 9.23
C TYR A 122 5.18 14.60 9.85
N SER A 123 5.72 13.56 9.20
CA SER A 123 5.60 12.18 9.70
C SER A 123 6.37 12.01 11.01
N PRO A 124 5.73 11.51 12.09
CA PRO A 124 6.40 11.23 13.36
C PRO A 124 7.61 10.31 13.22
N ALA A 125 7.49 9.22 12.46
CA ALA A 125 8.60 8.30 12.23
C ALA A 125 9.74 8.97 11.45
N MET A 126 9.41 9.85 10.50
CA MET A 126 10.43 10.58 9.73
C MET A 126 11.13 11.66 10.56
N LEU A 127 10.41 12.34 11.45
CA LEU A 127 11.01 13.27 12.40
C LEU A 127 11.90 12.54 13.41
N ALA A 128 11.42 11.43 13.96
CA ALA A 128 12.19 10.58 14.86
C ALA A 128 13.47 10.06 14.18
N LYS A 129 13.37 9.67 12.91
CA LYS A 129 14.54 9.30 12.10
C LYS A 129 15.57 10.43 12.00
N LEU A 130 15.12 11.66 11.73
CA LEU A 130 15.99 12.84 11.64
C LEU A 130 16.73 13.11 12.95
N VAL A 131 16.00 13.08 14.07
CA VAL A 131 16.56 13.28 15.41
C VAL A 131 17.55 12.16 15.76
N LEU A 132 17.22 10.91 15.43
CA LEU A 132 18.08 9.75 15.64
C LEU A 132 19.36 9.82 14.78
N GLU A 133 19.27 10.26 13.53
CA GLU A 133 20.42 10.51 12.66
C GLU A 133 21.38 11.53 13.31
N HIS A 134 20.85 12.65 13.79
CA HIS A 134 21.66 13.66 14.49
C HIS A 134 22.30 13.14 15.78
N TYR A 135 21.54 12.38 16.59
CA TYR A 135 22.06 11.74 17.80
C TYR A 135 23.24 10.80 17.51
N LEU A 136 23.12 9.96 16.47
CA LEU A 136 24.17 9.02 16.08
C LEU A 136 25.40 9.74 15.51
N ILE A 137 25.22 10.82 14.76
CA ILE A 137 26.33 11.66 14.26
C ILE A 137 27.10 12.28 15.44
N GLN A 138 26.42 12.77 16.48
CA GLN A 138 27.10 13.37 17.63
C GLN A 138 27.90 12.37 18.47
N ARG A 139 27.48 11.10 18.50
CA ARG A 139 28.18 10.03 19.23
C ARG A 139 29.28 9.34 18.42
N SER A 140 29.24 9.48 17.10
CA SER A 140 30.22 8.88 16.20
C SER A 140 31.29 9.93 15.86
N SER A 141 32.57 9.55 15.82
CA SER A 141 33.62 10.43 15.30
C SER A 141 33.50 10.69 13.78
N SER A 142 32.49 10.13 13.13
CA SER A 142 32.22 10.23 11.69
C SER A 142 31.07 11.20 11.39
N THR A 143 31.23 11.97 10.33
CA THR A 143 30.21 12.90 9.79
C THR A 143 29.06 12.21 9.04
N GLN A 144 29.06 10.87 8.97
CA GLN A 144 28.03 10.10 8.29
C GLN A 144 27.63 8.87 9.10
N VAL A 145 26.34 8.56 9.06
CA VAL A 145 25.73 7.37 9.66
C VAL A 145 25.10 6.53 8.55
N SER A 146 25.21 5.22 8.66
CA SER A 146 24.61 4.30 7.69
C SER A 146 23.08 4.35 7.79
N LYS A 147 22.38 4.58 6.67
CA LYS A 147 20.91 4.51 6.61
C LYS A 147 20.36 3.16 7.11
N SER A 148 21.12 2.09 6.91
CA SER A 148 20.76 0.75 7.40
C SER A 148 20.75 0.70 8.92
N GLN A 149 21.74 1.31 9.56
CA GLN A 149 21.84 1.40 11.02
C GLN A 149 20.69 2.22 11.61
N VAL A 150 20.37 3.37 11.04
CA VAL A 150 19.23 4.18 11.50
C VAL A 150 17.92 3.38 11.41
N ASN A 151 17.71 2.70 10.27
CA ASN A 151 16.52 1.87 10.08
C ASN A 151 16.47 0.68 11.05
N SER A 152 17.60 0.10 11.45
CA SER A 152 17.59 -0.96 12.46
C SER A 152 17.19 -0.45 13.84
N PHE A 153 17.63 0.76 14.22
CA PHE A 153 17.24 1.39 15.49
C PHE A 153 15.77 1.84 15.49
N LEU A 154 15.20 2.21 14.34
CA LEU A 154 13.75 2.46 14.21
C LEU A 154 12.92 1.17 14.38
N ARG A 155 13.44 0.03 13.94
CA ARG A 155 12.78 -1.28 14.10
C ARG A 155 12.91 -1.82 15.52
N ASP A 156 14.04 -1.57 16.16
CA ASP A 156 14.32 -1.95 17.54
C ASP A 156 14.87 -0.75 18.31
N THR A 157 13.98 -0.04 18.99
CA THR A 157 14.32 1.17 19.75
C THR A 157 15.11 0.87 21.02
N THR A 158 15.17 -0.40 21.44
CA THR A 158 15.97 -0.81 22.61
C THR A 158 17.48 -0.71 22.35
N LEU A 159 17.89 -0.59 21.09
CA LEU A 159 19.27 -0.34 20.67
C LEU A 159 19.72 1.11 20.95
N ILE A 160 18.79 2.02 21.23
CA ILE A 160 19.10 3.41 21.56
C ILE A 160 19.48 3.51 23.04
N GLU A 161 20.72 3.89 23.32
CA GLU A 161 21.24 4.01 24.70
C GLU A 161 20.59 5.13 25.51
N ASP A 162 20.17 6.22 24.85
CA ASP A 162 19.47 7.33 25.49
C ASP A 162 18.02 6.92 25.76
N ARG A 163 17.66 6.85 27.05
CA ARG A 163 16.35 6.37 27.50
C ARG A 163 15.21 7.24 26.97
N ASP A 164 15.37 8.55 27.02
CA ASP A 164 14.30 9.48 26.65
C ASP A 164 14.09 9.45 25.13
N LEU A 165 15.19 9.45 24.36
CA LEU A 165 15.15 9.32 22.91
C LEU A 165 14.59 7.96 22.47
N SER A 166 14.99 6.87 23.13
CA SER A 166 14.48 5.53 22.85
C SER A 166 12.96 5.48 22.97
N PHE A 167 12.42 6.08 24.05
CA PHE A 167 10.99 6.11 24.29
C PHE A 167 10.25 7.03 23.32
N GLU A 168 10.79 8.20 23.01
CA GLU A 168 10.22 9.13 22.03
C GLU A 168 10.18 8.55 20.61
N VAL A 169 11.26 7.89 20.18
CA VAL A 169 11.32 7.19 18.90
C VAL A 169 10.30 6.05 18.86
N TYR A 170 10.15 5.29 19.94
CA TYR A 170 9.14 4.24 20.04
C TYR A 170 7.72 4.78 19.89
N LEU A 171 7.39 5.88 20.57
CA LEU A 171 6.09 6.54 20.45
C LEU A 171 5.82 7.01 19.02
N CYS A 172 6.80 7.64 18.37
CA CYS A 172 6.69 8.05 16.97
C CYS A 172 6.47 6.88 16.03
N VAL A 173 7.22 5.78 16.19
CA VAL A 173 7.06 4.57 15.37
C VAL A 173 5.68 3.93 15.56
N LEU A 174 5.18 3.92 16.80
CA LEU A 174 3.87 3.34 17.13
C LEU A 174 2.69 4.15 16.55
N GLN A 175 2.82 5.48 16.47
CA GLN A 175 1.76 6.39 16.01
C GLN A 175 1.83 6.70 14.51
N ASP A 176 2.89 6.32 13.81
CA ASP A 176 3.05 6.64 12.40
C ASP A 176 2.39 5.58 11.49
N ASP A 177 1.26 5.96 10.90
CA ASP A 177 0.46 5.12 10.00
C ASP A 177 1.03 5.04 8.56
N VAL A 178 2.13 5.72 8.25
CA VAL A 178 2.56 5.96 6.85
C VAL A 178 4.00 5.52 6.57
N TYR A 179 4.97 5.94 7.35
CA TYR A 179 6.41 5.69 7.18
C TYR A 179 7.04 4.92 8.34
N GLY A 180 6.26 4.54 9.35
CA GLY A 180 6.71 3.69 10.44
C GLY A 180 6.97 2.23 9.99
N PRO A 181 7.89 1.51 10.66
CA PRO A 181 8.11 0.08 10.43
C PRO A 181 6.83 -0.78 10.41
N PHE A 182 5.85 -0.49 11.26
CA PHE A 182 4.58 -1.20 11.29
C PHE A 182 3.73 -0.93 10.04
N ALA A 183 3.63 0.33 9.62
CA ALA A 183 2.94 0.70 8.39
C ALA A 183 3.57 0.03 7.16
N ASP A 184 4.90 -0.03 7.10
CA ASP A 184 5.62 -0.74 6.04
C ASP A 184 5.34 -2.25 6.07
N CYS A 185 5.40 -2.89 7.24
CA CYS A 185 5.06 -4.31 7.39
C CYS A 185 3.63 -4.61 6.94
N ILE A 186 2.66 -3.77 7.29
CA ILE A 186 1.26 -3.93 6.86
C ILE A 186 1.16 -3.82 5.34
N LYS A 187 1.78 -2.80 4.73
CA LYS A 187 1.75 -2.63 3.26
C LYS A 187 2.36 -3.83 2.54
N HIS A 188 3.49 -4.35 3.02
CA HIS A 188 4.11 -5.54 2.44
C HIS A 188 3.22 -6.77 2.57
N ALA A 189 2.64 -7.00 3.75
CA ALA A 189 1.73 -8.13 3.96
C ALA A 189 0.51 -8.07 3.03
N VAL A 190 -0.09 -6.89 2.88
CA VAL A 190 -1.23 -6.68 1.97
C VAL A 190 -0.80 -6.85 0.51
N GLY A 191 0.38 -6.37 0.11
CA GLY A 191 0.97 -6.62 -1.21
C GLY A 191 1.05 -8.10 -1.55
N HIS A 192 1.68 -8.87 -0.66
CA HIS A 192 1.81 -10.32 -0.81
C HIS A 192 0.47 -11.05 -0.82
N GLU A 193 -0.52 -10.59 -0.05
CA GLU A 193 -1.86 -11.18 -0.07
C GLU A 193 -2.50 -11.07 -1.47
N TYR A 194 -2.38 -9.91 -2.11
CA TYR A 194 -2.92 -9.68 -3.46
C TYR A 194 -2.11 -10.37 -4.57
N GLU A 195 -0.80 -10.45 -4.44
CA GLU A 195 0.05 -11.28 -5.33
C GLU A 195 -0.32 -12.76 -5.23
N PHE A 196 -0.50 -13.27 -4.01
CA PHE A 196 -0.95 -14.64 -3.80
C PHE A 196 -2.36 -14.87 -4.35
N HIS A 197 -3.25 -13.90 -4.18
CA HIS A 197 -4.59 -13.96 -4.79
C HIS A 197 -4.50 -14.04 -6.32
N LEU A 198 -3.66 -13.21 -6.96
CA LEU A 198 -3.43 -13.23 -8.41
C LEU A 198 -2.95 -14.61 -8.89
N CYS A 199 -1.92 -15.15 -8.25
CA CYS A 199 -1.41 -16.50 -8.53
C CYS A 199 -2.52 -17.55 -8.49
N ARG A 200 -3.36 -17.53 -7.44
CA ARG A 200 -4.48 -18.47 -7.30
C ARG A 200 -5.52 -18.32 -8.41
N GLU A 201 -5.79 -17.11 -8.89
CA GLU A 201 -6.72 -16.92 -10.01
C GLU A 201 -6.13 -17.41 -11.33
N LEU A 202 -4.83 -17.19 -11.57
CA LEU A 202 -4.13 -17.74 -12.75
C LEU A 202 -4.11 -19.27 -12.74
N ASP A 203 -3.85 -19.88 -11.58
CA ASP A 203 -3.87 -21.34 -11.41
C ASP A 203 -5.24 -21.95 -11.71
N LYS A 204 -6.33 -21.32 -11.24
CA LYS A 204 -7.70 -21.76 -11.53
C LYS A 204 -8.02 -21.72 -13.03
N LEU A 205 -7.43 -20.77 -13.74
CA LEU A 205 -7.58 -20.61 -15.19
C LEU A 205 -6.55 -21.42 -15.98
N ASN A 206 -5.69 -22.20 -15.30
CA ASN A 206 -4.62 -22.99 -15.89
C ASN A 206 -3.66 -22.16 -16.78
N ILE A 207 -3.40 -20.91 -16.36
CA ILE A 207 -2.47 -20.01 -17.04
C ILE A 207 -1.08 -20.22 -16.43
N GLY A 208 -0.12 -20.68 -17.24
CA GLY A 208 1.27 -20.85 -16.80
C GLY A 208 2.03 -19.51 -16.74
N TYR A 209 2.81 -19.32 -15.68
CA TYR A 209 3.59 -18.11 -15.46
C TYR A 209 4.90 -18.36 -14.68
N TYR A 210 5.82 -17.41 -14.77
CA TYR A 210 6.97 -17.26 -13.88
C TYR A 210 6.67 -16.20 -12.83
N SER A 211 6.91 -16.52 -11.56
CA SER A 211 6.85 -15.55 -10.47
C SER A 211 8.07 -14.61 -10.46
N GLU A 212 7.97 -13.51 -9.74
CA GLU A 212 9.07 -12.56 -9.57
C GLU A 212 10.37 -13.24 -9.09
N ASP A 213 10.28 -14.14 -8.11
CA ASP A 213 11.44 -14.87 -7.56
C ASP A 213 12.06 -15.84 -8.57
N GLU A 214 11.24 -16.47 -9.41
CA GLU A 214 11.75 -17.30 -10.50
C GLU A 214 12.47 -16.46 -11.55
N LEU A 215 11.97 -15.27 -11.88
CA LEU A 215 12.64 -14.35 -12.79
C LEU A 215 13.97 -13.87 -12.20
N ARG A 216 14.01 -13.53 -10.91
CA ARG A 216 15.25 -13.14 -10.22
C ARG A 216 16.27 -14.27 -10.22
N SER A 217 15.88 -15.49 -9.90
CA SER A 217 16.79 -16.66 -9.90
C SER A 217 17.36 -16.98 -11.29
N ARG A 218 16.64 -16.59 -12.36
CA ARG A 218 17.09 -16.69 -13.76
C ARG A 218 17.96 -15.51 -14.21
N GLY A 219 18.23 -14.53 -13.34
CA GLY A 219 19.09 -13.40 -13.62
C GLY A 219 18.44 -12.26 -14.41
N TYR A 220 17.11 -12.17 -14.41
CA TYR A 220 16.45 -10.98 -14.96
C TYR A 220 16.68 -9.77 -14.06
N ASP A 221 17.08 -8.65 -14.64
CA ASP A 221 17.30 -7.38 -13.96
C ASP A 221 16.00 -6.57 -13.77
N LYS A 222 14.95 -6.92 -14.51
CA LYS A 222 13.60 -6.34 -14.41
C LYS A 222 12.58 -7.46 -14.33
N THR A 223 11.79 -7.44 -13.26
CA THR A 223 10.90 -8.53 -12.88
C THR A 223 9.51 -7.98 -12.59
N PRO A 224 8.55 -8.08 -13.53
CA PRO A 224 7.14 -7.92 -13.16
C PRO A 224 6.76 -9.01 -12.16
N ASP A 225 5.70 -8.80 -11.39
CA ASP A 225 5.21 -9.79 -10.40
C ASP A 225 4.91 -11.14 -11.07
N ILE A 226 4.34 -11.09 -12.27
CA ILE A 226 4.00 -12.24 -13.09
C ILE A 226 4.48 -12.03 -14.53
N LYS A 227 5.22 -12.99 -15.08
CA LYS A 227 5.49 -13.10 -16.51
C LYS A 227 4.83 -14.37 -17.07
N LEU A 228 3.93 -14.22 -18.02
CA LEU A 228 3.20 -15.35 -18.58
C LEU A 228 4.11 -16.23 -19.46
N HIS A 229 3.93 -17.55 -19.39
CA HIS A 229 4.63 -18.48 -20.27
C HIS A 229 4.18 -18.30 -21.73
N VAL A 230 2.87 -18.16 -21.91
CA VAL A 230 2.21 -17.92 -23.20
C VAL A 230 1.34 -16.68 -23.04
N PRO A 231 1.44 -15.70 -23.95
CA PRO A 231 0.60 -14.51 -23.90
C PRO A 231 -0.89 -14.86 -24.00
N ILE A 232 -1.71 -14.10 -23.28
CA ILE A 232 -3.18 -14.20 -23.34
C ILE A 232 -3.74 -12.95 -23.99
N ALA A 233 -4.96 -13.01 -24.53
CA ALA A 233 -5.68 -11.84 -24.99
C ALA A 233 -6.81 -11.48 -24.01
N VAL A 234 -6.86 -10.22 -23.63
CA VAL A 234 -7.84 -9.63 -22.71
C VAL A 234 -8.41 -8.40 -23.39
N GLU A 235 -9.72 -8.39 -23.66
CA GLU A 235 -10.40 -7.25 -24.29
C GLU A 235 -9.71 -6.76 -25.58
N GLY A 236 -9.26 -7.70 -26.41
CA GLY A 236 -8.53 -7.41 -27.66
C GLY A 236 -7.05 -7.03 -27.49
N HIS A 237 -6.54 -6.95 -26.27
CA HIS A 237 -5.14 -6.63 -25.98
C HIS A 237 -4.35 -7.89 -25.63
N VAL A 238 -3.17 -8.05 -26.23
CA VAL A 238 -2.24 -9.13 -25.86
C VAL A 238 -1.55 -8.77 -24.54
N ILE A 239 -1.49 -9.71 -23.60
CA ILE A 239 -0.88 -9.53 -22.28
C ILE A 239 0.25 -10.56 -22.14
N ASN A 240 1.46 -10.07 -21.86
CA ASN A 240 2.67 -10.89 -21.67
C ASN A 240 3.12 -10.96 -20.20
N TRP A 241 2.77 -9.95 -19.41
CA TRP A 241 3.11 -9.83 -18.00
C TRP A 241 1.98 -9.14 -17.24
N ILE A 242 1.91 -9.39 -15.93
CA ILE A 242 0.93 -8.79 -15.03
C ILE A 242 1.67 -8.19 -13.84
N GLU A 243 1.31 -6.97 -13.46
CA GLU A 243 1.79 -6.29 -12.26
C GLU A 243 0.63 -6.09 -11.28
N SER A 244 0.82 -6.51 -10.04
CA SER A 244 -0.11 -6.46 -8.93
C SER A 244 0.18 -5.24 -8.05
N LYS A 245 -0.75 -4.28 -7.99
CA LYS A 245 -0.63 -3.10 -7.11
C LYS A 245 -1.72 -3.13 -6.05
N ALA A 246 -1.33 -3.44 -4.81
CA ALA A 246 -2.19 -3.41 -3.63
C ALA A 246 -2.45 -1.99 -3.10
N SER A 247 -2.71 -1.05 -4.02
CA SER A 247 -2.89 0.37 -3.74
C SER A 247 -3.86 0.98 -4.75
N PHE A 248 -4.32 2.19 -4.45
CA PHE A 248 -5.14 2.98 -5.37
C PHE A 248 -4.25 3.63 -6.44
N GLY A 249 -4.68 3.58 -7.71
CA GLY A 249 -3.97 4.21 -8.82
C GLY A 249 -4.34 5.68 -8.99
N ASP A 250 -3.49 6.60 -8.53
CA ASP A 250 -3.57 8.02 -8.85
C ASP A 250 -2.57 8.44 -9.94
N GLU A 251 -2.74 9.63 -10.51
CA GLU A 251 -1.91 10.12 -11.62
C GLU A 251 -0.42 10.22 -11.27
N GLU A 252 -0.08 10.72 -10.08
CA GLU A 252 1.31 10.93 -9.67
C GLU A 252 2.05 9.59 -9.52
N SER A 253 1.43 8.66 -8.80
CA SER A 253 1.97 7.33 -8.53
C SER A 253 2.05 6.53 -9.82
N HIS A 254 0.99 6.53 -10.63
CA HIS A 254 0.95 5.84 -11.92
C HIS A 254 2.03 6.34 -12.87
N ARG A 255 2.23 7.66 -12.97
CA ARG A 255 3.30 8.26 -13.78
C ARG A 255 4.69 7.85 -13.29
N GLY A 256 4.87 7.76 -11.97
CA GLY A 256 6.09 7.23 -11.35
C GLY A 256 6.35 5.78 -11.78
N TYR A 257 5.35 4.90 -11.67
CA TYR A 257 5.47 3.50 -12.06
C TYR A 257 5.69 3.32 -13.56
N LEU A 258 5.05 4.12 -14.42
CA LEU A 258 5.31 4.12 -15.87
C LEU A 258 6.78 4.35 -16.16
N ARG A 259 7.35 5.41 -15.57
CA ARG A 259 8.76 5.78 -15.75
C ARG A 259 9.72 4.73 -15.20
N ASP A 260 9.47 4.24 -13.98
CA ASP A 260 10.44 3.47 -13.21
C ASP A 260 10.34 1.96 -13.46
N GLN A 261 9.17 1.47 -13.89
CA GLN A 261 8.84 0.04 -14.00
C GLN A 261 8.21 -0.31 -15.36
N PHE A 262 6.99 0.17 -15.65
CA PHE A 262 6.15 -0.42 -16.70
C PHE A 262 6.72 -0.29 -18.10
N TRP A 263 7.33 0.85 -18.46
CA TRP A 263 8.00 0.98 -19.76
C TRP A 263 9.21 0.06 -19.89
N SER A 264 9.89 -0.26 -18.80
CA SER A 264 10.99 -1.22 -18.81
C SER A 264 10.49 -2.62 -19.10
N TYR A 265 9.36 -3.03 -18.50
CA TYR A 265 8.73 -4.31 -18.77
C TYR A 265 8.21 -4.37 -20.21
N TRP A 266 7.57 -3.29 -20.67
CA TRP A 266 7.08 -3.20 -22.04
C TRP A 266 8.18 -3.35 -23.08
N ASN A 267 9.30 -2.64 -22.91
CA ASN A 267 10.45 -2.74 -23.82
C ASN A 267 11.08 -4.14 -23.87
N ARG A 268 10.91 -4.96 -22.82
CA ARG A 268 11.54 -6.29 -22.68
C ARG A 268 10.62 -7.43 -23.05
N PHE A 269 9.35 -7.31 -22.68
CA PHE A 269 8.39 -8.40 -22.69
C PHE A 269 7.14 -8.09 -23.53
N GLY A 270 7.02 -6.88 -24.07
CA GLY A 270 5.84 -6.42 -24.80
C GLY A 270 4.73 -5.95 -23.87
N SER A 271 3.51 -5.88 -24.40
CA SER A 271 2.33 -5.38 -23.68
C SER A 271 2.00 -6.16 -22.41
N GLY A 272 1.42 -5.49 -21.42
CA GLY A 272 1.11 -6.05 -20.12
C GLY A 272 -0.11 -5.44 -19.44
N LEU A 273 -0.48 -6.04 -18.33
CA LEU A 273 -1.63 -5.68 -17.51
C LEU A 273 -1.16 -5.20 -16.14
N VAL A 274 -1.70 -4.09 -15.66
CA VAL A 274 -1.50 -3.62 -14.29
C VAL A 274 -2.83 -3.71 -13.56
N ILE A 275 -2.85 -4.38 -12.41
CA ILE A 275 -4.04 -4.54 -11.57
C ILE A 275 -3.90 -3.65 -10.33
N TYR A 276 -4.72 -2.59 -10.25
CA TYR A 276 -4.87 -1.78 -9.04
C TYR A 276 -6.02 -2.33 -8.19
N TRP A 277 -5.71 -3.16 -7.20
CA TRP A 277 -6.71 -3.90 -6.42
C TRP A 277 -7.64 -3.02 -5.59
N LEU A 278 -7.17 -1.83 -5.20
CA LEU A 278 -7.98 -0.86 -4.46
C LEU A 278 -8.64 0.17 -5.37
N GLY A 279 -8.55 -0.02 -6.69
CA GLY A 279 -9.13 0.85 -7.71
C GLY A 279 -8.17 1.91 -8.24
N PHE A 280 -8.61 2.67 -9.23
CA PHE A 280 -7.81 3.73 -9.83
C PHE A 280 -8.67 4.83 -10.45
N VAL A 281 -8.06 5.99 -10.74
CA VAL A 281 -8.71 7.09 -11.45
C VAL A 281 -8.88 6.74 -12.92
N ASP A 282 -10.12 6.71 -13.44
CA ASP A 282 -10.43 6.32 -14.82
C ASP A 282 -9.52 7.01 -15.85
N GLU A 283 -9.29 8.29 -15.66
CA GLU A 283 -8.57 9.16 -16.58
C GLU A 283 -7.08 8.84 -16.72
N ILE A 284 -6.50 7.95 -15.89
CA ILE A 284 -5.09 7.53 -16.03
C ILE A 284 -4.90 6.38 -17.03
N ASP A 285 -5.97 5.67 -17.41
CA ASP A 285 -5.94 4.58 -18.40
C ASP A 285 -5.85 5.14 -19.84
N GLN A 286 -4.76 5.86 -20.11
CA GLN A 286 -4.48 6.51 -21.40
C GLN A 286 -3.48 5.73 -22.26
N HIS A 287 -2.96 4.62 -21.73
CA HIS A 287 -1.82 3.91 -22.31
C HIS A 287 -2.18 2.49 -22.77
N SER A 288 -3.48 2.14 -22.80
CA SER A 288 -3.99 0.86 -23.31
C SER A 288 -3.52 0.60 -24.75
N ASP A 289 -3.67 1.61 -25.61
CA ASP A 289 -3.26 1.54 -27.02
C ASP A 289 -1.74 1.43 -27.19
N LYS A 290 -0.98 1.85 -26.18
CA LYS A 290 0.48 1.72 -26.13
C LYS A 290 0.93 0.41 -25.47
N GLY A 291 0.00 -0.46 -25.09
CA GLY A 291 0.25 -1.80 -24.56
C GLY A 291 0.33 -1.90 -23.04
N ILE A 292 -0.15 -0.90 -22.28
CA ILE A 292 -0.30 -0.99 -20.82
C ILE A 292 -1.78 -0.90 -20.48
N LEU A 293 -2.39 -2.05 -20.14
CA LEU A 293 -3.80 -2.12 -19.77
C LEU A 293 -3.97 -2.00 -18.25
N LEU A 294 -4.95 -1.21 -17.78
CA LEU A 294 -5.22 -1.06 -16.34
C LEU A 294 -6.54 -1.70 -15.92
N ARG A 295 -6.55 -2.57 -14.91
CA ARG A 295 -7.79 -3.15 -14.36
C ARG A 295 -7.78 -3.12 -12.84
N SER A 296 -8.95 -3.29 -12.23
CA SER A 296 -9.11 -3.41 -10.77
C SER A 296 -9.27 -4.85 -10.28
N SER A 297 -9.28 -5.80 -11.22
CA SER A 297 -9.30 -7.24 -10.98
C SER A 297 -8.73 -7.98 -12.19
N LEU A 298 -8.42 -9.27 -12.04
CA LEU A 298 -8.12 -10.12 -13.20
C LEU A 298 -9.39 -10.28 -14.05
N PRO A 299 -9.35 -9.98 -15.36
CA PRO A 299 -10.50 -10.16 -16.24
C PRO A 299 -10.87 -11.64 -16.41
N THR A 300 -12.16 -11.92 -16.59
CA THR A 300 -12.67 -13.30 -16.75
C THR A 300 -12.81 -13.73 -18.21
N ASP A 301 -12.98 -12.77 -19.11
CA ASP A 301 -13.01 -13.01 -20.56
C ASP A 301 -11.58 -13.01 -21.11
N ILE A 302 -10.93 -14.18 -20.99
CA ILE A 302 -9.56 -14.40 -21.43
C ILE A 302 -9.59 -15.32 -22.65
N THR A 303 -9.00 -14.83 -23.75
CA THR A 303 -8.80 -15.63 -24.97
C THR A 303 -7.39 -16.18 -25.00
N PHE A 304 -7.26 -17.48 -25.21
CA PHE A 304 -5.98 -18.16 -25.32
C PHE A 304 -5.52 -18.23 -26.78
N MET A 305 -4.20 -18.27 -26.98
CA MET A 305 -3.63 -18.52 -28.30
C MET A 305 -3.99 -19.93 -28.76
N ASP A 306 -4.69 -20.04 -29.89
CA ASP A 306 -4.96 -21.32 -30.56
C ASP A 306 -3.88 -21.57 -31.63
N PRO A 307 -2.94 -22.52 -31.40
CA PRO A 307 -1.89 -22.81 -32.37
C PRO A 307 -2.43 -23.42 -33.67
N LEU A 308 -3.65 -23.97 -33.68
CA LEU A 308 -4.26 -24.58 -34.87
C LEU A 308 -4.80 -23.54 -35.86
N LEU A 309 -5.02 -22.29 -35.42
CA LEU A 309 -5.44 -21.18 -36.26
C LEU A 309 -4.27 -20.52 -37.01
N LEU A 310 -3.03 -20.85 -36.66
CA LEU A 310 -1.85 -20.40 -37.38
C LEU A 310 -1.70 -21.22 -38.68
N THR A 311 -2.34 -20.76 -39.76
CA THR A 311 -2.02 -21.28 -41.09
C THR A 311 -0.53 -21.03 -41.37
N PRO A 312 0.25 -22.04 -41.80
CA PRO A 312 1.62 -21.81 -42.21
C PRO A 312 1.63 -20.74 -43.31
N ARG A 313 2.43 -19.69 -43.13
CA ARG A 313 2.70 -18.76 -44.24
C ARG A 313 3.37 -19.59 -45.35
N GLN A 314 2.69 -19.73 -46.48
CA GLN A 314 3.27 -20.27 -47.72
C GLN A 314 4.37 -19.34 -48.23
#